data_AF-A0A3D0RIY3-F1
#
_entry.id   AF-A0A3D0RIY3-F1
#
_cell.length_a   1.000
_cell.length_b   1.000
_cell.length_c   1.000
_cell.angle_alpha   90.00
_cell.angle_beta   90.00
_cell.angle_gamma   90.00
#
_symmetry.space_group_name_H-M   'P 1'
#
loop_
_entity.id
_entity.type
_entity.pdbx_description
1 polymer ?
#
loop_
_entity_poly.entity_id
_entity_poly.type
_entity_poly.pdbx_seq_one_letter_code
_entity_poly.pdbx_strand_id
1 'polypeptide(L)'
;MLKNIYLLFISLIICTGCSTKQPEYTFGVKPDTKEDASGAAVKLIGQLQARKDTVHITVKIPKGRYDFYPDSAFTREYYISNHDQDNPKKVGFALENLQNVTIDGQGSEFVFHGRMIPFAILKGQNITLKNFSVDFELPA
;
A
#
# COMPACT_ATOMS: atom_id res chain seq x y z
N MET A 1 -29.66 40.88 -56.46
CA MET A 1 -28.54 40.61 -55.53
C MET A 1 -29.10 39.80 -54.36
N LEU A 2 -28.96 38.48 -54.39
CA LEU A 2 -29.45 37.56 -53.35
C LEU A 2 -28.24 37.08 -52.55
N LYS A 3 -28.19 37.36 -51.25
CA LYS A 3 -27.06 37.04 -50.37
C LYS A 3 -27.35 35.72 -49.66
N ASN A 4 -26.68 34.64 -50.08
CA ASN A 4 -26.69 33.36 -49.38
C ASN A 4 -26.11 33.53 -47.98
N ILE A 5 -26.90 33.22 -46.95
CA ILE A 5 -26.44 33.06 -45.57
C ILE A 5 -26.38 31.56 -45.30
N TYR A 6 -25.16 31.02 -45.27
CA TYR A 6 -24.89 29.68 -44.76
C TYR A 6 -24.60 29.80 -43.27
N LEU A 7 -25.55 29.41 -42.42
CA LEU A 7 -25.33 29.29 -40.98
C LEU A 7 -24.61 27.95 -40.71
N LEU A 8 -23.31 28.02 -40.40
CA LEU A 8 -22.51 26.86 -39.99
C LEU A 8 -22.76 26.60 -38.49
N PHE A 9 -23.56 25.58 -38.17
CA PHE A 9 -23.75 25.11 -36.80
C PHE A 9 -22.52 24.29 -36.37
N ILE A 10 -21.60 24.90 -35.63
CA ILE A 10 -20.50 24.20 -34.97
C ILE A 10 -21.04 23.63 -33.66
N SER A 11 -21.38 22.33 -33.66
CA SER A 11 -21.71 21.58 -32.44
C SER A 11 -20.44 21.37 -31.62
N LEU A 12 -20.25 22.21 -30.59
CA LEU A 12 -19.20 22.05 -29.58
C LEU A 12 -19.55 20.84 -28.70
N ILE A 13 -19.00 19.67 -29.02
CA ILE A 13 -19.09 18.47 -28.19
C ILE A 13 -18.22 18.71 -26.96
N ILE A 14 -18.85 19.17 -25.87
CA ILE A 14 -18.21 19.27 -24.57
C ILE A 14 -18.18 17.85 -24.00
N CYS A 15 -17.07 17.14 -24.24
CA CYS A 15 -16.74 15.91 -23.52
C CYS A 15 -16.46 16.28 -22.06
N THR A 16 -17.51 16.33 -21.23
CA THR A 16 -17.35 16.35 -19.78
C THR A 16 -16.80 14.99 -19.35
N GLY A 17 -15.47 14.87 -19.31
CA GLY A 17 -14.78 13.75 -18.70
C GLY A 17 -15.16 13.68 -17.23
N CYS A 18 -15.97 12.69 -16.86
CA CYS A 18 -16.31 12.42 -15.47
C CYS A 18 -15.04 11.88 -14.79
N SER A 19 -14.28 12.74 -14.12
CA SER A 19 -13.13 12.34 -13.32
C SER A 19 -13.63 11.74 -12.01
N THR A 20 -13.90 10.44 -11.99
CA THR A 20 -14.15 9.71 -10.74
C THR A 20 -12.88 9.77 -9.89
N LYS A 21 -12.93 10.42 -8.73
CA LYS A 21 -11.83 10.40 -7.76
C LYS A 21 -11.60 8.94 -7.37
N GLN A 22 -10.45 8.40 -7.74
CA GLN A 22 -10.02 7.08 -7.28
C GLN A 22 -9.89 7.11 -5.75
N PRO A 23 -10.27 6.03 -5.04
CA PRO A 23 -10.08 5.95 -3.60
C PRO A 23 -8.58 6.09 -3.28
N GLU A 24 -8.27 6.98 -2.34
CA GLU A 24 -6.90 7.19 -1.87
C GLU A 24 -6.60 6.19 -0.75
N TYR A 25 -5.57 5.37 -0.93
CA TYR A 25 -5.08 4.44 0.07
C TYR A 25 -3.90 5.07 0.79
N THR A 26 -4.08 5.39 2.08
CA THR A 26 -3.06 6.05 2.90
C THR A 26 -2.71 5.19 4.10
N PHE A 27 -1.45 5.25 4.52
CA PHE A 27 -1.00 4.56 5.73
C PHE A 27 -1.57 5.20 7.00
N GLY A 28 -1.78 6.53 6.99
CA GLY A 28 -2.61 7.21 7.99
C GLY A 28 -2.01 7.32 9.39
N VAL A 29 -0.70 7.11 9.54
CA VAL A 29 0.05 7.31 10.80
C VAL A 29 1.12 8.38 10.65
N LYS A 30 1.35 9.12 11.74
CA LYS A 30 2.38 10.15 11.82
C LYS A 30 3.74 9.48 12.03
N PRO A 31 4.79 9.86 11.26
CA PRO A 31 6.13 9.36 11.50
C PRO A 31 6.74 9.91 12.79
N ASP A 32 7.83 9.30 13.23
CA ASP A 32 8.72 9.77 14.30
C ASP A 32 8.06 9.87 15.69
N THR A 33 6.97 9.13 15.91
CA THR A 33 6.27 9.09 17.21
C THR A 33 6.70 7.92 18.10
N LYS A 34 7.32 6.88 17.53
CA LYS A 34 7.56 5.56 18.15
C LYS A 34 6.28 4.83 18.57
N GLU A 35 5.11 5.32 18.17
CA GLU A 35 3.84 4.64 18.39
C GLU A 35 3.72 3.45 17.43
N ASP A 36 2.93 2.46 17.84
CA ASP A 36 2.74 1.23 17.08
C ASP A 36 2.01 1.47 15.75
N ALA A 37 2.73 1.31 14.64
CA ALA A 37 2.22 1.41 13.27
C ALA A 37 1.68 0.08 12.72
N SER A 38 1.80 -1.04 13.44
CA SER A 38 1.34 -2.36 12.95
C SER A 38 -0.15 -2.40 12.64
N GLY A 39 -0.99 -1.78 13.47
CA GLY A 39 -2.43 -1.69 13.22
C GLY A 39 -2.77 -0.93 11.94
N ALA A 40 -1.97 0.09 11.59
CA ALA A 40 -2.14 0.85 10.35
C ALA A 40 -1.77 0.00 9.12
N ALA A 41 -0.72 -0.83 9.22
CA ALA A 41 -0.36 -1.78 8.16
C ALA A 41 -1.48 -2.81 7.93
N VAL A 42 -2.06 -3.34 9.02
CA VAL A 42 -3.20 -4.26 8.94
C VAL A 42 -4.38 -3.63 8.23
N LYS A 43 -4.75 -2.41 8.63
CA LYS A 43 -5.86 -1.67 8.02
C LYS A 43 -5.64 -1.39 6.54
N LEU A 44 -4.46 -0.86 6.18
CA LEU A 44 -4.11 -0.51 4.80
C LEU A 44 -4.18 -1.73 3.89
N ILE A 45 -3.55 -2.83 4.29
CA ILE A 45 -3.53 -4.07 3.49
C ILE A 45 -4.93 -4.64 3.36
N GLY A 46 -5.74 -4.63 4.43
CA GLY A 46 -7.14 -5.05 4.35
C GLY A 46 -7.95 -4.23 3.35
N GLN A 47 -7.72 -2.91 3.28
CA GLN A 47 -8.34 -2.05 2.27
C GLN A 47 -7.88 -2.38 0.85
N LEU A 48 -6.59 -2.67 0.65
CA LEU A 48 -6.06 -3.08 -0.65
C LEU A 48 -6.61 -4.45 -1.10
N GLN A 49 -6.79 -5.38 -0.17
CA GLN A 49 -7.36 -6.71 -0.43
C GLN A 49 -8.86 -6.67 -0.74
N ALA A 50 -9.59 -5.71 -0.19
CA ALA A 50 -11.02 -5.54 -0.46
C ALA A 50 -11.34 -4.95 -1.85
N ARG A 51 -10.31 -4.59 -2.62
CA ARG A 51 -10.46 -4.03 -3.98
C ARG A 51 -11.01 -5.07 -4.95
N LYS A 52 -11.84 -4.59 -5.87
CA LYS A 52 -12.41 -5.41 -6.96
C LYS A 52 -11.79 -5.09 -8.32
N ASP A 53 -11.27 -3.88 -8.48
CA ASP A 53 -10.54 -3.46 -9.67
C ASP A 53 -9.07 -3.91 -9.62
N THR A 54 -8.41 -3.80 -10.76
CA THR A 54 -7.01 -4.18 -10.93
C THR A 54 -6.11 -2.98 -11.25
N VAL A 55 -6.59 -1.75 -11.01
CA VAL A 55 -5.84 -0.52 -11.28
C VAL A 55 -4.52 -0.51 -10.50
N HIS A 56 -3.45 0.00 -11.08
CA HIS A 56 -2.19 0.11 -10.34
C HIS A 56 -2.30 1.18 -9.25
N ILE A 57 -2.07 0.80 -8.00
CA ILE A 57 -2.11 1.70 -6.84
C ILE A 57 -0.71 1.89 -6.29
N THR A 58 -0.33 3.14 -6.05
CA THR A 58 0.89 3.48 -5.29
C THR A 58 0.48 4.08 -3.95
N VAL A 59 0.81 3.38 -2.87
CA VAL A 59 0.71 3.91 -1.50
C VAL A 59 2.03 4.58 -1.17
N LYS A 60 1.99 5.91 -0.98
CA LYS A 60 3.15 6.67 -0.51
C LYS A 60 3.08 6.77 1.01
N ILE A 61 4.09 6.23 1.68
CA ILE A 61 4.29 6.40 3.12
C ILE A 61 5.24 7.59 3.27
N PRO A 62 4.81 8.72 3.86
CA PRO A 62 5.65 9.90 4.02
C PRO A 62 6.96 9.57 4.74
N LYS A 63 8.05 10.24 4.33
CA LYS A 63 9.37 10.03 4.94
C LYS A 63 9.31 10.18 6.47
N GLY A 64 9.85 9.18 7.17
CA GLY A 64 10.19 9.25 8.59
C GLY A 64 10.36 7.85 9.17
N ARG A 65 10.47 7.75 10.49
CA ARG A 65 10.56 6.47 11.20
C ARG A 65 9.18 5.96 11.58
N TYR A 66 8.95 4.67 11.38
CA TYR A 66 7.75 3.95 11.80
C TYR A 66 8.13 2.68 12.57
N ASP A 67 7.53 2.52 13.75
CA ASP A 67 7.82 1.42 14.66
C ASP A 67 6.69 0.39 14.63
N PHE A 68 7.01 -0.89 14.50
CA PHE A 68 6.06 -1.99 14.35
C PHE A 68 6.21 -3.00 15.50
N TYR A 69 5.10 -3.32 16.17
CA TYR A 69 5.07 -4.24 17.31
C TYR A 69 4.21 -5.48 17.03
N PRO A 70 4.50 -6.64 17.65
CA PRO A 70 3.89 -7.92 17.33
C PRO A 70 2.43 -8.06 17.79
N ASP A 71 2.01 -7.26 18.77
CA ASP A 71 0.68 -7.38 19.38
C ASP A 71 -0.42 -6.91 18.43
N SER A 72 -0.18 -5.84 17.66
CA SER A 72 -1.12 -5.30 16.67
C SER A 72 -0.83 -5.75 15.24
N ALA A 73 0.17 -6.61 15.05
CA ALA A 73 0.60 -7.09 13.73
C ALA A 73 -0.29 -8.23 13.21
N PHE A 74 -0.13 -8.56 11.93
CA PHE A 74 -0.74 -9.77 11.38
C PHE A 74 -0.23 -11.00 12.13
N THR A 75 -1.13 -11.92 12.40
CA THR A 75 -0.83 -13.26 12.91
C THR A 75 -1.19 -14.26 11.82
N ARG A 76 -0.21 -15.05 11.37
CA ARG A 76 -0.33 -15.93 10.20
C ARG A 76 0.36 -17.26 10.41
N GLU A 77 -0.22 -18.32 9.87
CA GLU A 77 0.47 -19.61 9.76
C GLU A 77 1.20 -19.67 8.41
N TYR A 78 2.52 -19.58 8.45
CA TYR A 78 3.38 -19.64 7.25
C TYR A 78 4.46 -20.71 7.42
N TYR A 79 4.61 -21.50 6.37
CA TYR A 79 5.73 -22.43 6.22
C TYR A 79 6.73 -21.84 5.22
N ILE A 80 7.87 -21.38 5.74
CA ILE A 80 8.89 -20.70 4.95
C ILE A 80 10.08 -21.64 4.83
N SER A 81 10.44 -22.02 3.60
CA SER A 81 11.58 -22.90 3.37
C SER A 81 12.84 -22.35 4.05
N ASN A 82 13.64 -23.26 4.62
CA ASN A 82 14.91 -22.94 5.27
C ASN A 82 14.82 -22.02 6.50
N HIS A 83 13.62 -21.82 7.06
CA HIS A 83 13.41 -21.10 8.31
C HIS A 83 12.81 -22.01 9.38
N ASP A 84 12.83 -21.57 10.64
CA ASP A 84 12.06 -22.20 11.70
C ASP A 84 10.58 -22.25 11.33
N GLN A 85 9.91 -23.35 11.66
CA GLN A 85 8.48 -23.55 11.39
C GLN A 85 7.60 -23.21 12.60
N ASP A 86 8.12 -22.42 13.55
CA ASP A 86 7.36 -21.91 14.69
C ASP A 86 6.17 -21.08 14.19
N ASN A 87 4.96 -21.44 14.59
CA ASN A 87 3.75 -20.75 14.19
C ASN A 87 2.89 -20.44 15.43
N PRO A 88 2.10 -19.36 15.40
CA PRO A 88 1.93 -18.43 14.28
C PRO A 88 3.05 -17.38 14.17
N LYS A 89 3.34 -16.93 12.94
CA LYS A 89 4.25 -15.81 12.66
C LYS A 89 3.57 -14.47 12.92
N LYS A 90 4.34 -13.51 13.47
CA LYS A 90 3.97 -12.09 13.54
C LYS A 90 4.54 -11.36 12.33
N VAL A 91 3.69 -10.63 11.59
CA VAL A 91 4.07 -10.06 10.29
C VAL A 91 3.65 -8.60 10.21
N GLY A 92 4.57 -7.71 9.84
CA GLY A 92 4.28 -6.28 9.64
C GLY A 92 3.35 -6.05 8.46
N PHE A 93 3.79 -6.49 7.28
CA PHE A 93 3.08 -6.33 6.02
C PHE A 93 2.82 -7.70 5.37
N ALA A 94 1.64 -8.28 5.61
CA ALA A 94 1.19 -9.53 4.98
C ALA A 94 0.47 -9.27 3.65
N LEU A 95 1.22 -9.18 2.56
CA LEU A 95 0.74 -8.87 1.20
C LEU A 95 0.22 -10.14 0.49
N GLU A 96 -0.96 -10.60 0.89
CA GLU A 96 -1.57 -11.84 0.38
C GLU A 96 -2.61 -11.54 -0.72
N ASN A 97 -2.56 -12.25 -1.85
CA ASN A 97 -3.51 -12.16 -2.96
C ASN A 97 -3.70 -10.74 -3.53
N LEU A 98 -2.64 -9.93 -3.54
CA LEU A 98 -2.65 -8.58 -4.08
C LEU A 98 -2.09 -8.54 -5.51
N GLN A 99 -2.60 -7.61 -6.31
CA GLN A 99 -2.03 -7.31 -7.62
C GLN A 99 -1.92 -5.81 -7.89
N ASN A 100 -0.89 -5.42 -8.64
CA ASN A 100 -0.66 -4.05 -9.11
C ASN A 100 -0.61 -3.03 -7.94
N VAL A 101 0.26 -3.31 -6.96
CA VAL A 101 0.44 -2.46 -5.77
C VAL A 101 1.91 -2.07 -5.63
N THR A 102 2.15 -0.77 -5.42
CA THR A 102 3.43 -0.24 -4.98
C THR A 102 3.32 0.30 -3.56
N ILE A 103 4.16 -0.18 -2.64
CA ILE A 103 4.43 0.47 -1.36
C ILE A 103 5.72 1.27 -1.52
N ASP A 104 5.59 2.60 -1.54
CA ASP A 104 6.69 3.54 -1.72
C ASP A 104 6.93 4.27 -0.40
N GLY A 105 8.02 3.91 0.28
CA GLY A 105 8.37 4.44 1.59
C GLY A 105 8.93 5.86 1.59
N GLN A 106 9.18 6.48 0.43
CA GLN A 106 9.70 7.86 0.31
C GLN A 106 10.97 8.15 1.15
N GLY A 107 11.80 7.15 1.40
CA GLY A 107 13.01 7.22 2.23
C GLY A 107 12.77 6.99 3.73
N SER A 108 11.67 6.32 4.10
CA SER A 108 11.32 5.98 5.48
C SER A 108 12.16 4.84 6.05
N GLU A 109 12.20 4.79 7.37
CA GLU A 109 12.80 3.71 8.15
C GLU A 109 11.68 2.90 8.83
N PHE A 110 11.61 1.59 8.54
CA PHE A 110 10.67 0.68 9.19
C PHE A 110 11.41 -0.14 10.23
N VAL A 111 11.13 0.12 11.51
CA VAL A 111 11.81 -0.53 12.63
C VAL A 111 10.87 -1.51 13.31
N PHE A 112 11.27 -2.76 13.38
CA PHE A 112 10.48 -3.85 13.94
C PHE A 112 10.95 -4.20 15.35
N HIS A 113 9.99 -4.43 16.25
CA HIS A 113 10.25 -4.73 17.66
C HIS A 113 9.93 -6.21 17.94
N GLY A 114 10.92 -6.95 18.43
CA GLY A 114 10.79 -8.38 18.71
C GLY A 114 10.81 -9.27 17.46
N ARG A 115 10.43 -10.54 17.62
CA ARG A 115 10.47 -11.55 16.55
C ARG A 115 9.32 -11.34 15.57
N MET A 116 9.59 -10.61 14.48
CA MET A 116 8.61 -10.29 13.44
C MET A 116 9.18 -10.56 12.04
N ILE A 117 8.29 -10.88 11.09
CA ILE A 117 8.59 -10.86 9.66
C ILE A 117 8.18 -9.48 9.12
N PRO A 118 9.10 -8.66 8.58
CA PRO A 118 8.76 -7.34 8.07
C PRO A 118 7.72 -7.37 6.95
N PHE A 119 7.98 -8.18 5.92
CA PHE A 119 7.12 -8.34 4.75
C PHE A 119 6.96 -9.82 4.40
N ALA A 120 5.74 -10.23 4.12
CA ALA A 120 5.43 -11.52 3.50
C ALA A 120 4.60 -11.27 2.24
N ILE A 121 5.04 -11.79 1.10
CA ILE A 121 4.30 -11.69 -0.18
C ILE A 121 3.86 -13.09 -0.59
N LEU A 122 2.55 -13.32 -0.63
CA LEU A 122 1.97 -14.60 -1.04
C LEU A 122 0.96 -14.38 -2.16
N LYS A 123 1.11 -15.11 -3.26
CA LYS A 123 0.23 -15.00 -4.44
C LYS A 123 0.11 -13.55 -4.93
N GLY A 124 1.19 -12.77 -4.84
CA GLY A 124 1.27 -11.39 -5.31
C GLY A 124 1.62 -11.31 -6.79
N GLN A 125 1.01 -10.39 -7.53
CA GLN A 125 1.32 -10.12 -8.93
C GLN A 125 1.66 -8.63 -9.12
N ASN A 126 2.83 -8.32 -9.70
CA ASN A 126 3.25 -6.92 -9.90
C ASN A 126 3.21 -6.09 -8.60
N ILE A 127 3.90 -6.61 -7.56
CA ILE A 127 4.10 -5.92 -6.28
C ILE A 127 5.46 -5.23 -6.31
N THR A 128 5.49 -3.95 -5.97
CA THR A 128 6.74 -3.18 -5.85
C THR A 128 6.87 -2.65 -4.43
N LEU A 129 8.02 -2.93 -3.80
CA LEU A 129 8.42 -2.35 -2.53
C LEU A 129 9.66 -1.49 -2.80
N LYS A 130 9.62 -0.19 -2.49
CA LYS A 130 10.74 0.71 -2.78
C LYS A 130 10.86 1.87 -1.81
N ASN A 131 12.07 2.45 -1.76
CA ASN A 131 12.39 3.67 -1.02
C ASN A 131 12.11 3.56 0.49
N PHE A 132 12.56 2.48 1.13
CA PHE A 132 12.61 2.39 2.58
C PHE A 132 13.76 1.49 3.02
N SER A 133 14.15 1.62 4.28
CA SER A 133 14.99 0.64 4.99
C SER A 133 14.14 -0.21 5.94
N VAL A 134 14.65 -1.38 6.29
CA VAL A 134 14.11 -2.24 7.33
C VAL A 134 15.21 -2.50 8.34
N ASP A 135 14.89 -2.31 9.61
CA ASP A 135 15.79 -2.64 10.72
C ASP A 135 15.00 -3.25 11.89
N PHE A 136 15.71 -3.82 12.85
CA PHE A 136 15.14 -4.31 14.10
C PHE A 136 15.73 -3.53 15.26
N GLU A 137 14.87 -3.05 16.17
CA GLU A 137 15.33 -2.27 17.33
C GLU A 137 16.36 -3.03 18.18
N LEU A 138 16.15 -4.35 18.30
CA LEU A 138 17.09 -5.27 18.93
C LEU A 138 17.42 -6.38 17.93
N PRO A 139 18.70 -6.56 17.56
CA PRO A 139 19.11 -7.68 16.72
C PRO A 139 18.89 -8.99 17.46
N ALA A 140 18.62 -10.05 16.70
CA ALA A 140 18.49 -11.41 17.20
C ALA A 140 19.84 -12.03 17.59
#